data_AF-A0A401GM16-F1
#
_entry.id   AF-A0A401GM16-F1
#
_cell.length_a   1.000
_cell.length_b   1.000
_cell.length_c   1.000
_cell.angle_alpha   90.00
_cell.angle_beta   90.00
_cell.angle_gamma   90.00
#
_symmetry.space_group_name_H-M   'P 1'
#
loop_
_entity.id
_entity.type
_entity.pdbx_description
1 polymer ?
#
loop_
_entity_poly.entity_id
_entity_poly.type
_entity_poly.pdbx_seq_one_letter_code
_entity_poly.pdbx_strand_id
1 'polypeptide(L)'
;MDEIHAYVKKALTNHPDLAPALQLNLTRKCFIREWVDLAVRALIRTSWHQLLREDWDLIGIDALFLIQTAKASIDAHRMTCAINPPPVIHTLWCLDEEDCTKAWKDAWFGTWDRPSIMLALIHPDIHVPGADIVARLEKLNTGEMSKDCRECTIARVIGSALQKSILRKEEDIISWVIAEVGHTLL
;
A
#
# COMPACT_ATOMS: atom_id res chain seq x y z
N MET A 1 37.12 4.35 -5.07
CA MET A 1 36.27 5.50 -4.72
C MET A 1 34.80 5.09 -4.63
N ASP A 2 34.29 4.28 -5.55
CA ASP A 2 32.89 3.84 -5.56
C ASP A 2 32.46 3.02 -4.33
N GLU A 3 33.34 2.16 -3.77
CA GLU A 3 33.00 1.38 -2.58
C GLU A 3 32.82 2.22 -1.32
N ILE A 4 33.61 3.28 -1.15
CA ILE A 4 33.49 4.21 -0.01
C ILE A 4 32.19 5.01 -0.16
N HIS A 5 31.87 5.44 -1.38
CA HIS A 5 30.64 6.16 -1.66
C HIS A 5 29.40 5.28 -1.41
N ALA A 6 29.44 4.02 -1.85
CA ALA A 6 28.38 3.05 -1.59
C ALA A 6 28.24 2.72 -0.09
N TYR A 7 29.36 2.59 0.63
CA TYR A 7 29.38 2.35 2.07
C TYR A 7 28.78 3.53 2.86
N VAL A 8 29.23 4.76 2.58
CA VAL A 8 28.71 5.98 3.21
C VAL A 8 27.23 6.16 2.90
N LYS A 9 26.81 5.90 1.65
CA LYS A 9 25.40 5.91 1.24
C LYS A 9 24.57 4.91 2.05
N LYS A 10 25.04 3.67 2.22
CA LYS A 10 24.36 2.64 3.01
C LYS A 10 24.33 2.97 4.51
N ALA A 11 25.40 3.57 5.03
CA ALA A 11 25.51 3.97 6.43
C ALA A 11 24.56 5.13 6.76
N LEU A 12 24.47 6.13 5.88
CA LEU A 12 23.59 7.29 6.07
C LEU A 12 22.12 6.94 5.85
N THR A 13 21.80 6.10 4.86
CA THR A 13 20.41 5.70 4.57
C THR A 13 19.74 4.97 5.75
N ASN A 14 20.53 4.25 6.56
CA ASN A 14 20.03 3.52 7.73
C ASN A 14 20.32 4.25 9.05
N HIS A 15 20.76 5.50 9.00
CA HIS A 15 21.11 6.23 10.22
C HIS A 15 19.82 6.61 10.97
N PRO A 16 19.69 6.28 12.26
CA PRO A 16 18.46 6.52 13.02
C PRO A 16 18.08 8.00 13.11
N ASP A 17 19.07 8.89 13.02
CA ASP A 17 18.85 10.35 13.03
C ASP A 17 18.42 10.92 11.68
N LEU A 18 18.40 10.10 10.61
CA LEU A 18 17.99 10.55 9.28
C LEU A 18 16.49 10.37 9.09
N ALA A 19 15.69 11.19 9.77
CA ALA A 19 14.25 11.20 9.60
C ALA A 19 13.86 11.43 8.12
N PRO A 20 12.76 10.84 7.62
CA PRO A 20 12.37 10.95 6.20
C PRO A 20 12.24 12.40 5.69
N ALA A 21 11.75 13.32 6.54
CA ALA A 21 11.66 14.73 6.22
C ALA A 21 13.04 15.37 5.99
N LEU A 22 14.01 15.06 6.88
CA LEU A 22 15.39 15.51 6.74
C LEU A 22 16.05 14.90 5.51
N GLN A 23 15.83 13.60 5.26
CA GLN A 23 16.35 12.92 4.08
C GLN A 23 15.87 13.61 2.80
N LEU A 24 14.58 13.94 2.71
CA LEU A 24 14.03 14.68 1.57
C LEU A 24 14.62 16.10 1.46
N ASN A 25 14.81 16.80 2.58
CA ASN A 25 15.45 18.12 2.58
C ASN A 25 16.89 18.07 2.04
N LEU A 26 17.66 17.07 2.45
CA LEU A 26 19.03 16.87 2.01
C LEU A 26 19.09 16.45 0.54
N THR A 27 18.15 15.63 0.07
CA THR A 27 18.02 15.32 -1.35
C THR A 27 17.91 16.57 -2.21
N ARG A 28 17.13 17.56 -1.77
CA ARG A 28 16.96 18.85 -2.46
C ARG A 28 18.23 19.68 -2.44
N LYS A 29 18.84 19.82 -1.26
CA LYS A 29 20.00 20.70 -1.06
C LYS A 29 21.30 20.13 -1.66
N CYS A 30 21.42 18.80 -1.68
CA CYS A 30 22.63 18.09 -2.08
C CYS A 30 22.47 17.28 -3.37
N PHE A 31 21.31 17.34 -4.03
CA PHE A 31 20.99 16.64 -5.28
C PHE A 31 21.12 15.09 -5.22
N ILE A 32 20.81 14.49 -4.07
CA ILE A 32 20.86 13.03 -3.86
C ILE A 32 19.55 12.38 -4.30
N ARG A 33 19.36 12.21 -5.60
CA ARG A 33 18.09 11.77 -6.22
C ARG A 33 17.63 10.40 -5.75
N GLU A 34 18.55 9.51 -5.42
CA GLU A 34 18.25 8.13 -5.02
C GLU A 34 17.56 8.05 -3.66
N TRP A 35 17.57 9.14 -2.89
CA TRP A 35 16.88 9.24 -1.62
C TRP A 35 15.42 9.70 -1.75
N VAL A 36 14.99 10.20 -2.92
CA VAL A 36 13.60 10.63 -3.12
C VAL A 36 12.65 9.46 -2.86
N ASP A 37 12.89 8.31 -3.52
CA ASP A 37 12.03 7.13 -3.39
C ASP A 37 11.90 6.67 -1.92
N LEU A 38 13.02 6.53 -1.23
CA LEU A 38 13.06 6.09 0.16
C LEU A 38 12.35 7.07 1.10
N ALA A 39 12.65 8.36 0.98
CA ALA A 39 12.07 9.38 1.84
C ALA A 39 10.55 9.52 1.60
N VAL A 40 10.12 9.54 0.34
CA VAL A 40 8.70 9.66 -0.02
C VAL A 40 7.91 8.45 0.45
N ARG A 41 8.40 7.22 0.23
CA ARG A 41 7.73 6.00 0.72
C ARG A 41 7.62 5.99 2.23
N ALA A 42 8.65 6.42 2.94
CA ALA A 42 8.63 6.52 4.39
C ALA A 42 7.61 7.56 4.87
N LEU A 43 7.58 8.77 4.27
CA LEU A 43 6.62 9.82 4.60
C LEU A 43 5.16 9.41 4.33
N ILE A 44 4.89 8.67 3.25
CA ILE A 44 3.56 8.13 2.95
C ILE A 44 3.11 7.15 4.04
N ARG A 45 4.03 6.36 4.62
CA ARG A 45 3.74 5.40 5.69
C ARG A 45 3.63 6.03 7.07
N THR A 46 4.34 7.13 7.32
CA THR A 46 4.31 7.84 8.61
C THR A 46 2.93 8.48 8.85
N SER A 47 2.40 8.34 10.07
CA SER A 47 1.15 9.00 10.46
C SER A 47 1.37 10.50 10.61
N TRP A 48 0.39 11.33 10.24
CA TRP A 48 0.50 12.79 10.38
C TRP A 48 0.70 13.23 11.82
N HIS A 49 0.16 12.48 12.79
CA HIS A 49 0.33 12.74 14.21
C HIS A 49 1.77 12.50 14.70
N GLN A 50 2.60 11.83 13.90
CA GLN A 50 4.00 11.55 14.22
C GLN A 50 4.96 12.60 13.62
N LEU A 51 4.49 13.48 12.73
CA LEU A 51 5.32 14.54 12.16
C LEU A 51 5.29 15.78 13.06
N LEU A 52 6.47 16.23 13.47
CA LEU A 52 6.66 17.47 14.21
C LEU A 52 6.64 18.67 13.26
N ARG A 53 6.38 19.87 13.76
CA ARG A 53 6.33 21.10 12.95
C ARG A 53 7.58 21.27 12.09
N GLU A 54 8.74 20.96 12.65
CA GLU A 54 10.04 21.03 11.98
C GLU A 54 10.12 20.09 10.76
N ASP A 55 9.43 18.95 10.80
CA ASP A 55 9.37 18.02 9.66
C ASP A 55 8.62 18.66 8.48
N TRP A 56 7.54 19.42 8.74
CA TRP A 56 6.77 20.10 7.70
C TRP A 56 7.64 21.13 6.97
N ASP A 57 8.45 21.89 7.71
CA ASP A 57 9.38 22.87 7.14
C ASP A 57 10.48 22.19 6.31
N LEU A 58 10.98 21.03 6.76
CA LEU A 58 12.00 20.26 6.05
C LEU A 58 11.49 19.66 4.73
N ILE A 59 10.27 19.11 4.73
CA ILE A 59 9.63 18.55 3.53
C ILE A 59 9.43 19.66 2.48
N GLY A 60 8.93 20.82 2.92
CA GLY A 60 8.56 21.94 2.06
C GLY A 60 7.14 21.79 1.49
N ILE A 61 6.49 22.92 1.22
CA ILE A 61 5.05 22.99 0.93
C ILE A 61 4.64 22.18 -0.31
N ASP A 62 5.43 22.22 -1.38
CA ASP A 62 5.08 21.55 -2.64
C ASP A 62 5.14 20.03 -2.50
N ALA A 63 6.24 19.50 -1.95
CA ALA A 63 6.39 18.07 -1.70
C ALA A 63 5.35 17.58 -0.69
N LEU A 64 5.04 18.39 0.32
CA LEU A 64 4.03 18.08 1.31
C LEU A 64 2.63 17.95 0.68
N PHE A 65 2.24 18.90 -0.18
CA PHE A 65 0.97 18.86 -0.89
C PHE A 65 0.84 17.59 -1.74
N LEU A 66 1.91 17.21 -2.45
CA LEU A 66 1.94 15.99 -3.25
C LEU A 66 1.78 14.73 -2.37
N ILE A 67 2.55 14.63 -1.27
CA ILE A 67 2.47 13.50 -0.33
C ILE A 67 1.07 13.40 0.30
N GLN A 68 0.48 14.54 0.67
CA GLN A 68 -0.88 14.57 1.23
C GLN A 68 -1.93 14.13 0.23
N THR A 69 -1.83 14.57 -1.01
CA THR A 69 -2.71 14.15 -2.10
C THR A 69 -2.59 12.65 -2.36
N ALA A 70 -1.37 12.11 -2.34
CA ALA A 70 -1.13 10.68 -2.49
C ALA A 70 -1.74 9.87 -1.34
N LYS A 71 -1.51 10.28 -0.07
CA LYS A 71 -2.09 9.59 1.10
C LYS A 71 -3.62 9.59 1.05
N ALA A 72 -4.25 10.73 0.78
CA ALA A 72 -5.70 10.81 0.64
C ALA A 72 -6.24 9.90 -0.49
N SER A 73 -5.51 9.82 -1.60
CA SER A 73 -5.87 8.94 -2.73
C SER A 73 -5.74 7.45 -2.38
N ILE A 74 -4.70 7.09 -1.62
CA ILE A 74 -4.49 5.73 -1.10
C ILE A 74 -5.62 5.37 -0.13
N ASP A 75 -5.96 6.26 0.80
CA ASP A 75 -7.02 6.03 1.79
C ASP A 75 -8.39 5.87 1.10
N ALA A 76 -8.71 6.74 0.14
CA ALA A 76 -9.93 6.62 -0.66
C ALA A 76 -9.99 5.31 -1.46
N HIS A 77 -8.85 4.90 -2.04
CA HIS A 77 -8.76 3.64 -2.76
C HIS A 77 -8.97 2.43 -1.83
N ARG A 78 -8.30 2.42 -0.68
CA ARG A 78 -8.45 1.36 0.34
C ARG A 78 -9.87 1.28 0.86
N MET A 79 -10.50 2.42 1.17
CA MET A 79 -11.90 2.47 1.57
C MET A 79 -12.81 1.86 0.50
N THR A 80 -12.59 2.21 -0.77
CA THR A 80 -13.34 1.64 -1.90
C THR A 80 -13.19 0.11 -1.97
N CYS A 81 -11.97 -0.42 -1.82
CA CYS A 81 -11.73 -1.85 -1.81
C CYS A 81 -12.33 -2.55 -0.58
N ALA A 82 -12.27 -1.91 0.59
CA ALA A 82 -12.80 -2.45 1.83
C ALA A 82 -14.32 -2.65 1.77
N ILE A 83 -15.05 -1.64 1.34
CA ILE A 83 -16.54 -1.68 1.35
C ILE A 83 -17.11 -2.47 0.16
N ASN A 84 -16.34 -2.62 -0.92
CA ASN A 84 -16.76 -3.35 -2.12
C ASN A 84 -15.93 -4.63 -2.30
N PRO A 85 -16.32 -5.75 -1.67
CA PRO A 85 -15.66 -7.02 -1.91
C PRO A 85 -15.70 -7.36 -3.42
N PRO A 86 -14.61 -7.91 -3.98
CA PRO A 86 -14.60 -8.36 -5.36
C PRO A 86 -15.72 -9.38 -5.63
N PRO A 87 -16.31 -9.39 -6.84
CA PRO A 87 -17.33 -10.37 -7.19
C PRO A 87 -16.74 -11.78 -7.18
N VAL A 88 -17.54 -12.75 -6.72
CA VAL A 88 -17.17 -14.16 -6.75
C VAL A 88 -17.18 -14.66 -8.19
N ILE A 89 -16.17 -15.47 -8.52
CA ILE A 89 -16.12 -16.22 -9.78
C ILE A 89 -16.61 -17.64 -9.50
N HIS A 90 -17.80 -17.96 -9.99
CA HIS A 90 -18.37 -19.30 -9.90
C HIS A 90 -17.89 -20.19 -11.05
N THR A 91 -17.56 -21.44 -10.75
CA THR A 91 -17.24 -22.43 -11.78
C THR A 91 -18.51 -23.13 -12.25
N LEU A 92 -18.43 -23.83 -13.38
CA LEU A 92 -19.54 -24.63 -13.93
C LEU A 92 -20.04 -25.73 -12.99
N TRP A 93 -19.25 -26.09 -11.97
CA TRP A 93 -19.54 -27.14 -10.99
C TRP A 93 -19.96 -26.56 -9.64
N CYS A 94 -20.20 -25.24 -9.54
CA CYS A 94 -20.73 -24.62 -8.34
C CYS A 94 -22.14 -25.14 -8.08
N LEU A 95 -22.34 -25.80 -6.94
CA LEU A 95 -23.64 -26.35 -6.56
C LEU A 95 -24.57 -25.28 -5.99
N ASP A 96 -24.01 -24.25 -5.37
CA ASP A 96 -24.75 -23.14 -4.76
C ASP A 96 -23.95 -21.84 -4.87
N GLU A 97 -24.37 -20.98 -5.81
CA GLU A 97 -23.75 -19.67 -6.04
C GLU A 97 -24.03 -18.68 -4.91
N GLU A 98 -25.18 -18.81 -4.24
CA GLU A 98 -25.59 -17.89 -3.17
C GLU A 98 -24.74 -18.13 -1.92
N ASP A 99 -24.59 -19.39 -1.52
CA ASP A 99 -23.76 -19.77 -0.37
C ASP A 99 -22.29 -19.45 -0.61
N CYS A 100 -21.76 -19.69 -1.82
CA CYS A 100 -20.38 -19.30 -2.15
C CYS A 100 -20.19 -17.77 -2.09
N THR A 101 -21.18 -16.99 -2.56
CA THR A 101 -21.14 -15.53 -2.51
C THR A 101 -21.20 -15.01 -1.08
N LYS A 102 -22.07 -15.59 -0.25
CA LYS A 102 -22.21 -15.26 1.16
C LYS A 102 -20.92 -15.59 1.93
N ALA A 103 -20.38 -16.80 1.74
CA ALA A 103 -19.17 -17.24 2.39
C ALA A 103 -17.95 -16.37 2.04
N TRP A 104 -17.85 -15.90 0.80
CA TRP A 104 -16.84 -14.91 0.40
C TRP A 104 -17.02 -13.55 1.10
N LYS A 105 -18.25 -13.03 1.18
CA LYS A 105 -18.54 -11.78 1.89
C LYS A 105 -18.21 -11.89 3.37
N ASP A 106 -18.58 -12.99 4.01
CA ASP A 106 -18.28 -13.25 5.42
C ASP A 106 -16.77 -13.31 5.66
N ALA A 107 -16.01 -13.93 4.75
CA ALA A 107 -14.55 -13.93 4.83
C ALA A 107 -13.92 -12.55 4.59
N TRP A 108 -14.53 -11.72 3.74
CA TRP A 108 -14.06 -10.37 3.45
C TRP A 108 -14.32 -9.41 4.61
N PHE A 109 -15.55 -9.38 5.12
CA PHE A 109 -15.99 -8.50 6.20
C PHE A 109 -15.59 -9.03 7.59
N GLY A 110 -15.29 -10.32 7.70
CA GLY A 110 -14.98 -11.00 8.94
C GLY A 110 -16.23 -11.52 9.64
N THR A 111 -16.00 -12.48 10.53
CA THR A 111 -16.99 -13.05 11.46
C THR A 111 -16.40 -13.04 12.86
N TRP A 112 -17.18 -13.42 13.88
CA TRP A 112 -16.70 -13.47 15.26
C TRP A 112 -15.39 -14.24 15.46
N ASP A 113 -15.18 -15.30 14.67
CA ASP A 113 -14.04 -16.21 14.74
C ASP A 113 -12.97 -15.95 13.66
N ARG A 114 -13.14 -14.96 12.78
CA ARG A 114 -12.26 -14.76 11.61
C ARG A 114 -11.85 -13.30 11.38
N PRO A 115 -10.56 -13.05 11.11
CA PRO A 115 -10.08 -11.70 10.83
C PRO A 115 -10.63 -11.18 9.49
N SER A 116 -11.01 -9.90 9.51
CA SER A 116 -11.60 -9.17 8.37
C SER A 116 -10.53 -8.61 7.42
N ILE A 117 -10.67 -8.85 6.12
CA ILE A 117 -9.87 -8.17 5.09
C ILE A 117 -10.24 -6.69 5.02
N MET A 118 -11.54 -6.37 5.14
CA MET A 118 -12.02 -4.99 5.19
C MET A 118 -11.29 -4.20 6.29
N LEU A 119 -11.24 -4.72 7.53
CA LEU A 119 -10.54 -4.02 8.62
C LEU A 119 -9.04 -3.90 8.36
N ALA A 120 -8.39 -4.91 7.78
CA ALA A 120 -6.98 -4.83 7.43
C ALA A 120 -6.67 -3.74 6.39
N LEU A 121 -7.63 -3.41 5.52
CA LEU A 121 -7.50 -2.34 4.54
C LEU A 121 -7.69 -0.93 5.12
N ILE A 122 -8.52 -0.75 6.17
CA ILE A 122 -8.93 0.58 6.67
C ILE A 122 -8.49 0.86 8.11
N HIS A 123 -7.73 -0.01 8.76
CA HIS A 123 -7.30 0.21 10.14
C HIS A 123 -6.45 1.48 10.26
N PRO A 124 -6.81 2.44 11.13
CA PRO A 124 -6.15 3.76 11.19
C PRO A 124 -4.68 3.68 11.65
N ASP A 125 -4.34 2.71 12.50
CA ASP A 125 -2.98 2.55 13.03
C ASP A 125 -2.14 1.50 12.31
N ILE A 126 -2.78 0.56 11.59
CA ILE A 126 -2.12 -0.62 11.03
C ILE A 126 -2.50 -0.71 9.56
N HIS A 127 -1.81 0.10 8.77
CA HIS A 127 -1.98 0.09 7.32
C HIS A 127 -1.29 -1.15 6.74
N VAL A 128 -2.09 -2.06 6.18
CA VAL A 128 -1.55 -3.21 5.45
C VAL A 128 -1.53 -2.86 3.96
N PRO A 129 -0.35 -2.77 3.32
CA PRO A 129 -0.25 -2.53 1.89
C PRO A 129 -1.07 -3.54 1.10
N GLY A 130 -1.69 -3.12 0.00
CA GLY A 130 -2.50 -4.03 -0.81
C GLY A 130 -1.74 -5.25 -1.34
N ALA A 131 -0.42 -5.14 -1.53
CA ALA A 131 0.46 -6.26 -1.86
C ALA A 131 0.51 -7.33 -0.75
N ASP A 132 0.46 -6.91 0.52
CA ASP A 132 0.45 -7.82 1.66
C ASP A 132 -0.95 -8.42 1.87
N ILE A 133 -2.01 -7.68 1.54
CA ILE A 133 -3.38 -8.22 1.50
C ILE A 133 -3.48 -9.35 0.47
N VAL A 134 -2.86 -9.21 -0.71
CA VAL A 134 -2.78 -10.28 -1.71
C VAL A 134 -2.21 -11.57 -1.12
N ALA A 135 -1.12 -11.49 -0.35
CA ALA A 135 -0.54 -12.66 0.32
C ALA A 135 -1.44 -13.25 1.42
N ARG A 136 -2.28 -12.42 2.07
CA ARG A 136 -3.28 -12.88 3.04
C ARG A 136 -4.46 -13.58 2.38
N LEU A 137 -4.88 -13.14 1.19
CA LEU A 137 -6.01 -13.74 0.46
C LEU A 137 -5.76 -15.21 0.13
N GLU A 138 -4.53 -15.58 -0.24
CA GLU A 138 -4.17 -16.97 -0.53
C GLU A 138 -4.39 -17.90 0.68
N LYS A 139 -4.26 -17.37 1.90
CA LYS A 139 -4.44 -18.09 3.17
C LYS A 139 -5.81 -17.85 3.80
N LEU A 140 -6.67 -17.07 3.16
CA LEU A 140 -7.98 -16.71 3.71
C LEU A 140 -8.86 -17.95 3.80
N ASN A 141 -9.43 -18.15 4.99
CA ASN A 141 -10.46 -19.15 5.24
C ASN A 141 -11.82 -18.60 4.79
N THR A 142 -12.28 -19.06 3.64
CA THR A 142 -13.56 -18.67 3.03
C THR A 142 -14.75 -19.50 3.52
N GLY A 143 -14.57 -20.37 4.53
CA GLY A 143 -15.66 -21.18 5.09
C GLY A 143 -16.21 -22.18 4.09
N GLU A 144 -17.51 -22.07 3.82
CA GLU A 144 -18.27 -23.02 3.00
C GLU A 144 -18.14 -22.78 1.49
N MET A 145 -17.40 -21.74 1.07
CA MET A 145 -17.12 -21.50 -0.33
C MET A 145 -16.41 -22.71 -0.95
N SER A 146 -16.91 -23.21 -2.08
CA SER A 146 -16.27 -24.31 -2.80
C SER A 146 -14.83 -23.96 -3.19
N LYS A 147 -13.96 -24.98 -3.17
CA LYS A 147 -12.53 -24.81 -3.43
C LYS A 147 -12.26 -24.17 -4.80
N ASP A 148 -12.96 -24.62 -5.83
CA ASP A 148 -12.76 -24.13 -7.20
C ASP A 148 -13.18 -22.67 -7.34
N CYS A 149 -14.35 -22.28 -6.80
CA CYS A 149 -14.80 -20.89 -6.83
C CYS A 149 -13.84 -19.99 -6.04
N ARG A 150 -13.33 -20.48 -4.90
CA ARG A 150 -12.32 -19.77 -4.09
C ARG A 150 -11.05 -19.51 -4.90
N GLU A 151 -10.49 -20.54 -5.52
CA GLU A 151 -9.26 -20.43 -6.31
C GLU A 151 -9.43 -19.47 -7.50
N CYS A 152 -10.53 -19.58 -8.24
CA CYS A 152 -10.84 -18.67 -9.35
C CYS A 152 -11.05 -17.22 -8.87
N THR A 153 -11.76 -17.02 -7.76
CA THR A 153 -12.01 -15.69 -7.18
C THR A 153 -10.71 -15.06 -6.71
N ILE A 154 -9.89 -15.78 -5.95
CA ILE A 154 -8.58 -15.29 -5.48
C ILE A 154 -7.69 -14.96 -6.68
N ALA A 155 -7.57 -15.85 -7.67
CA ALA A 155 -6.77 -15.60 -8.86
C ALA A 155 -7.23 -14.33 -9.60
N ARG A 156 -8.54 -14.10 -9.68
CA ARG A 156 -9.10 -12.88 -10.28
C ARG A 156 -8.74 -11.62 -9.52
N VAL A 157 -8.70 -11.67 -8.19
CA VAL A 157 -8.38 -10.53 -7.31
C VAL A 157 -6.88 -10.23 -7.30
N ILE A 158 -6.03 -11.26 -7.23
CA ILE A 158 -4.57 -11.14 -7.31
C ILE A 158 -4.15 -10.63 -8.69
N GLY A 159 -4.92 -10.98 -9.72
CA GLY A 159 -4.65 -10.59 -11.09
C GLY A 159 -3.55 -11.44 -11.72
N SER A 160 -3.09 -11.01 -12.89
CA SER A 160 -2.07 -11.68 -13.70
C SER A 160 -1.09 -10.65 -14.27
N ALA A 161 -0.10 -11.11 -15.04
CA ALA A 161 0.80 -10.23 -15.78
C ALA A 161 0.06 -9.28 -16.74
N LEU A 162 -1.13 -9.67 -17.22
CA LEU A 162 -1.95 -8.90 -18.15
C LEU A 162 -3.01 -8.05 -17.45
N GLN A 163 -3.31 -8.34 -16.18
CA GLN A 163 -4.33 -7.63 -15.42
C GLN A 163 -3.86 -7.41 -14.00
N LYS A 164 -3.43 -6.18 -13.67
CA LYS A 164 -3.02 -5.82 -12.31
C LYS A 164 -4.17 -6.00 -11.32
N SER A 165 -3.83 -6.48 -10.12
CA SER A 165 -4.75 -6.50 -8.98
C SER A 165 -5.31 -5.11 -8.70
N ILE A 166 -6.61 -5.03 -8.41
CA ILE A 166 -7.22 -3.80 -7.92
C ILE A 166 -6.53 -3.31 -6.64
N LEU A 167 -6.00 -4.21 -5.80
CA LEU A 167 -5.34 -3.89 -4.53
C LEU A 167 -3.95 -3.25 -4.73
N ARG A 168 -3.37 -3.31 -5.93
CA ARG A 168 -2.00 -2.81 -6.20
C ARG A 168 -1.96 -1.37 -6.71
N LYS A 169 -3.11 -0.69 -6.84
CA LYS A 169 -3.17 0.71 -7.30
C LYS A 169 -2.40 1.66 -6.39
N GLU A 170 -2.25 1.32 -5.11
CA GLU A 170 -1.40 2.06 -4.17
C GLU A 170 0.03 2.27 -4.69
N GLU A 171 0.66 1.23 -5.27
CA GLU A 171 2.03 1.36 -5.79
C GLU A 171 2.11 2.28 -7.02
N ASP A 172 1.05 2.33 -7.84
CA ASP A 172 0.99 3.26 -8.96
C ASP A 172 0.90 4.72 -8.45
N ILE A 173 0.12 4.97 -7.38
CA ILE A 173 0.03 6.29 -6.73
C ILE A 173 1.37 6.70 -6.12
N ILE A 174 2.03 5.79 -5.39
CA ILE A 174 3.34 6.03 -4.78
C ILE A 174 4.37 6.35 -5.87
N SER A 175 4.41 5.55 -6.94
CA SER A 175 5.35 5.74 -8.05
C SER A 175 5.15 7.10 -8.74
N TRP A 176 3.88 7.50 -8.94
CA TRP A 176 3.55 8.83 -9.46
C TRP A 176 4.09 9.93 -8.55
N VAL A 177 3.83 9.87 -7.24
CA VAL A 177 4.24 10.95 -6.34
C VAL A 177 5.77 11.03 -6.20
N ILE A 178 6.49 9.90 -6.28
CA ILE A 178 7.95 9.88 -6.30
C ILE A 178 8.47 10.63 -7.53
N ALA A 179 7.87 10.40 -8.70
CA ALA A 179 8.26 11.07 -9.94
C ALA A 179 7.98 12.58 -9.86
N GLU A 180 6.80 12.99 -9.39
CA GLU A 180 6.43 14.41 -9.26
C GLU A 180 7.28 15.14 -8.23
N VAL A 181 7.50 14.55 -7.06
CA VAL A 181 8.43 15.10 -6.07
C VAL A 181 9.81 15.19 -6.70
N GLY A 182 10.31 14.14 -7.35
CA GLY A 182 11.57 14.16 -8.07
C GLY A 182 11.70 15.33 -9.04
N HIS A 183 10.66 15.64 -9.82
CA HIS A 183 10.64 16.78 -10.75
C HIS A 183 10.57 18.14 -10.04
N THR A 184 9.85 18.24 -8.93
CA THR A 184 9.67 19.51 -8.20
C THR A 184 10.93 19.90 -7.43
N LEU A 185 11.77 18.93 -7.10
CA LEU A 185 13.01 19.13 -6.34
C LEU A 185 14.24 19.44 -7.21
N LEU A 186 14.10 19.41 -8.54
CA LEU A 186 15.18 19.55 -9.53
C LEU A 186 14.88 20.68 -10.53
#